data_AF-A0A9E5K6K8-F1
#
_entry.id   AF-A0A9E5K6K8-F1
#
_cell.length_a   1.000
_cell.length_b   1.000
_cell.length_c   1.000
_cell.angle_alpha   90.00
_cell.angle_beta   90.00
_cell.angle_gamma   90.00
#
_symmetry.space_group_name_H-M   'P 1'
#
loop_
_entity.id
_entity.type
_entity.pdbx_description
1 polymer ?
#
loop_
_entity_poly.entity_id
_entity_poly.type
_entity_poly.pdbx_seq_one_letter_code
_entity_poly.pdbx_strand_id
1 'polypeptide(L)'
;MEDNNEVKIEVKVKKTNAENNKVYRERKREEINARRREQRNNKKAIKTPKIKYEVKELKKILKLPDKGVVINISEATKNKYKGYIRNFYKKYTGGELKDDEDIILKIEGKKYKALKISKKFKILINKNIEIIKGSSTDTSNIYSIFKGIRGFTDIAKILYPYLKDYAEQYDEKRSEIIAEKEDLEISFEKKDIIENIKKIEGEEDKIIYGYLMLMNGRVHDLRYTKIANDKEETKDEGHNYIYEGKYYINNTKNKKKKVLDISEEFAELYKGRGVGYLLGRLMASSTIAKRIENITEKVYGKIYTSSNIRHIKATQINERGTDYKGRKEIAERAGHSVEQQIKYSYKVKGDNKGEI
;
A
#
# COMPACT_ATOMS: atom_id res chain seq x y z
N MET A 1 70.64 -5.29 12.74
CA MET A 1 69.70 -4.34 12.11
C MET A 1 69.71 -4.65 10.63
N GLU A 2 68.79 -5.49 10.17
CA GLU A 2 68.47 -5.60 8.75
C GLU A 2 66.95 -5.59 8.66
N ASP A 3 66.44 -4.48 8.15
CA ASP A 3 65.01 -4.18 8.00
C ASP A 3 64.42 -5.04 6.90
N ASN A 4 63.56 -5.99 7.28
CA ASN A 4 62.70 -6.71 6.35
C ASN A 4 61.52 -5.82 5.95
N ASN A 5 61.69 -5.13 4.82
CA ASN A 5 60.64 -4.35 4.17
C ASN A 5 59.62 -5.32 3.52
N GLU A 6 58.50 -5.57 4.19
CA GLU A 6 57.35 -6.28 3.61
C GLU A 6 56.70 -5.43 2.51
N VAL A 7 57.00 -5.76 1.26
CA VAL A 7 56.31 -5.20 0.09
C VAL A 7 54.88 -5.75 0.05
N LYS A 8 53.90 -4.93 0.43
CA LYS A 8 52.48 -5.18 0.16
C LYS A 8 52.22 -5.09 -1.34
N ILE A 9 52.18 -6.23 -2.02
CA ILE A 9 51.73 -6.32 -3.41
C ILE A 9 50.20 -6.26 -3.43
N GLU A 10 49.65 -5.08 -3.72
CA GLU A 10 48.24 -4.94 -4.09
C GLU A 10 48.03 -5.57 -5.49
N VAL A 11 47.49 -6.79 -5.49
CA VAL A 11 47.05 -7.45 -6.72
C VAL A 11 45.78 -6.75 -7.24
N LYS A 12 45.96 -5.77 -8.15
CA LYS A 12 44.86 -5.23 -8.98
C LYS A 12 44.40 -6.30 -9.96
N VAL A 13 43.36 -7.04 -9.59
CA VAL A 13 42.66 -7.97 -10.50
C VAL A 13 42.10 -7.18 -11.68
N LYS A 14 42.72 -7.32 -12.86
CA LYS A 14 42.23 -6.74 -14.13
C LYS A 14 40.88 -7.39 -14.47
N LYS A 15 39.78 -6.67 -14.24
CA LYS A 15 38.44 -7.08 -14.72
C LYS A 15 38.46 -7.25 -16.23
N THR A 16 37.90 -8.36 -16.69
CA THR A 16 37.82 -8.68 -18.13
C THR A 16 36.95 -7.67 -18.87
N ASN A 17 37.18 -7.46 -20.18
CA ASN A 17 36.37 -6.56 -21.01
C ASN A 17 34.86 -6.90 -20.96
N ALA A 18 34.52 -8.18 -20.76
CA ALA A 18 33.14 -8.63 -20.57
C ALA A 18 32.51 -8.14 -19.26
N GLU A 19 33.27 -8.13 -18.16
CA GLU A 19 32.82 -7.60 -16.86
C GLU A 19 32.69 -6.07 -16.90
N ASN A 20 33.64 -5.38 -17.55
CA ASN A 20 33.56 -3.93 -17.74
C ASN A 20 32.34 -3.53 -18.60
N ASN A 21 32.04 -4.29 -19.66
CA ASN A 21 30.84 -4.10 -20.48
C ASN A 21 29.55 -4.45 -19.74
N LYS A 22 29.56 -5.39 -18.80
CA LYS A 22 28.41 -5.70 -17.95
C LYS A 22 28.13 -4.55 -16.98
N VAL A 23 29.15 -4.07 -16.27
CA VAL A 23 29.05 -2.93 -15.34
C VAL A 23 28.59 -1.67 -16.08
N TYR A 24 29.11 -1.41 -17.28
CA TYR A 24 28.67 -0.29 -18.12
C TYR A 24 27.19 -0.40 -18.50
N ARG A 25 26.73 -1.57 -18.95
CA ARG A 25 25.31 -1.82 -19.29
C ARG A 25 24.39 -1.67 -18.09
N GLU A 26 24.80 -2.16 -16.92
CA GLU A 26 24.06 -2.01 -15.68
C GLU A 26 23.94 -0.54 -15.27
N ARG A 27 25.04 0.22 -15.31
CA ARG A 27 25.04 1.67 -15.03
C ARG A 27 24.15 2.44 -16.00
N LYS A 28 24.25 2.16 -17.30
CA LYS A 28 23.40 2.78 -18.33
C LYS A 28 21.92 2.46 -18.12
N ARG A 29 21.60 1.22 -17.74
CA ARG A 29 20.22 0.82 -17.41
C ARG A 29 19.71 1.57 -16.19
N GLU A 30 20.54 1.75 -15.16
CA GLU A 30 20.19 2.55 -13.98
C GLU A 30 19.97 4.02 -14.31
N GLU A 31 20.86 4.63 -15.11
CA GLU A 31 20.72 6.00 -15.63
C GLU A 31 19.39 6.19 -16.37
N ILE A 32 19.07 5.30 -17.32
CA ILE A 32 17.81 5.34 -18.08
C ILE A 32 16.61 5.19 -17.13
N ASN A 33 16.68 4.26 -16.18
CA ASN A 33 15.61 4.04 -15.21
C ASN A 33 15.47 5.21 -14.23
N ALA A 34 16.55 5.90 -13.88
CA ALA A 34 16.53 7.11 -13.06
C ALA A 34 15.85 8.25 -13.82
N ARG A 35 16.26 8.51 -15.07
CA ARG A 35 15.62 9.51 -15.94
C ARG A 35 14.12 9.24 -16.14
N ARG A 36 13.73 7.98 -16.38
CA ARG A 36 12.31 7.59 -16.49
C ARG A 36 11.54 7.80 -15.19
N ARG A 37 12.17 7.57 -14.03
CA ARG A 37 11.56 7.84 -12.71
C ARG A 37 11.36 9.32 -12.50
N GLU A 38 12.34 10.13 -12.85
CA GLU A 38 12.28 11.60 -12.76
C GLU A 38 11.19 12.17 -13.68
N GLN A 39 11.17 11.79 -14.96
CA GLN A 39 10.14 12.22 -15.90
C GLN A 39 8.73 11.88 -15.40
N ARG A 40 8.51 10.67 -14.89
CA ARG A 40 7.22 10.29 -14.28
C ARG A 40 6.90 11.12 -13.05
N ASN A 41 7.91 11.43 -12.22
CA ASN A 41 7.71 12.23 -11.02
C ASN A 41 7.37 13.70 -11.36
N ASN A 42 7.90 14.22 -12.46
CA ASN A 42 7.61 15.58 -12.93
C ASN A 42 6.20 15.71 -13.52
N LYS A 43 5.66 14.62 -14.08
CA LYS A 43 4.27 14.57 -14.60
C LYS A 43 3.21 14.34 -13.53
N LYS A 44 3.59 13.97 -12.30
CA LYS A 44 2.62 13.81 -11.20
C LYS A 44 2.06 15.15 -10.79
N ALA A 45 0.73 15.25 -10.73
CA ALA A 45 0.05 16.41 -10.18
C ALA A 45 0.43 16.60 -8.71
N ILE A 46 0.26 15.55 -7.90
CA ILE A 46 0.53 15.63 -6.46
C ILE A 46 1.74 14.75 -6.12
N LYS A 47 2.82 15.41 -5.66
CA LYS A 47 4.04 14.75 -5.21
C LYS A 47 3.91 14.36 -3.74
N THR A 48 3.83 13.06 -3.47
CA THR A 48 3.89 12.54 -2.10
C THR A 48 5.35 12.34 -1.69
N PRO A 49 5.90 13.16 -0.76
CA PRO A 49 7.26 12.95 -0.28
C PRO A 49 7.36 11.61 0.46
N LYS A 50 8.55 11.01 0.43
CA LYS A 50 8.81 9.83 1.24
C LYS A 50 8.82 10.25 2.71
N ILE A 51 7.93 9.68 3.50
CA ILE A 51 7.88 9.92 4.95
C ILE A 51 9.20 9.44 5.55
N LYS A 52 9.95 10.39 6.13
CA LYS A 52 11.14 10.11 6.93
C LYS A 52 10.69 10.01 8.38
N TYR A 53 10.91 8.85 8.99
CA TYR A 53 10.60 8.65 10.40
C TYR A 53 11.75 9.16 11.26
N GLU A 54 11.42 9.88 12.32
CA GLU A 54 12.34 10.23 13.39
C GLU A 54 12.41 9.06 14.35
N VAL A 55 13.62 8.61 14.68
CA VAL A 55 13.81 7.52 15.64
C VAL A 55 14.02 8.14 17.00
N LYS A 56 12.97 8.12 17.84
CA LYS A 56 13.03 8.57 19.23
C LYS A 56 13.39 7.40 20.13
N GLU A 57 14.11 7.64 21.23
CA GLU A 57 14.32 6.59 22.23
C GLU A 57 13.06 6.44 23.08
N LEU A 58 12.39 5.30 22.96
CA LEU A 58 11.11 5.05 23.60
C LEU A 58 11.26 3.99 24.69
N LYS A 59 10.69 4.27 25.86
CA LYS A 59 10.70 3.34 26.99
C LYS A 59 9.87 2.10 26.68
N LYS A 60 10.42 0.93 27.01
CA LYS A 60 9.71 -0.35 27.00
C LYS A 60 8.46 -0.28 27.87
N ILE A 61 7.33 -0.80 27.39
CA ILE A 61 6.09 -0.86 28.18
C ILE A 61 6.08 -2.02 29.17
N LEU A 62 5.36 -1.86 30.27
CA LEU A 62 5.23 -2.89 31.31
C LEU A 62 4.32 -4.04 30.88
N LYS A 63 3.21 -3.74 30.20
CA LYS A 63 2.22 -4.72 29.74
C LYS A 63 1.87 -4.48 28.27
N LEU A 64 1.90 -5.54 27.46
CA LEU A 64 1.39 -5.47 26.08
C LEU A 64 -0.12 -5.27 26.10
N PRO A 65 -0.72 -4.60 25.11
CA PRO A 65 -2.17 -4.54 24.99
C PRO A 65 -2.76 -5.95 24.89
N ASP A 66 -3.88 -6.16 25.58
CA ASP A 66 -4.70 -7.37 25.52
C ASP A 66 -5.42 -7.39 24.15
N LYS A 67 -4.69 -7.72 23.08
CA LYS A 67 -5.30 -7.98 21.77
C LYS A 67 -5.26 -9.48 21.52
N GLY A 68 -6.44 -10.03 21.24
CA GLY A 68 -6.65 -11.43 20.89
C GLY A 68 -5.64 -11.91 19.84
N VAL A 69 -5.24 -13.16 19.96
CA VAL A 69 -4.37 -13.83 18.99
C VAL A 69 -5.06 -13.73 17.61
N VAL A 70 -4.40 -13.10 16.64
CA VAL A 70 -4.89 -13.12 15.26
C VAL A 70 -4.54 -14.50 14.71
N ILE A 71 -5.50 -15.41 14.72
CA ILE A 71 -5.28 -16.84 14.42
C ILE A 71 -5.08 -17.08 12.91
N ASN A 72 -5.57 -16.20 12.03
CA ASN A 72 -5.45 -16.37 10.58
C ASN A 72 -4.99 -15.08 9.88
N ILE A 73 -3.71 -15.04 9.50
CA ILE A 73 -3.17 -14.05 8.56
C ILE A 73 -3.30 -14.55 7.12
N SER A 74 -3.49 -13.65 6.16
CA SER A 74 -3.67 -14.01 4.74
C SER A 74 -2.41 -14.62 4.13
N GLU A 75 -2.54 -15.40 3.06
CA GLU A 75 -1.42 -16.06 2.38
C GLU A 75 -0.37 -15.06 1.87
N ALA A 76 -0.82 -13.90 1.39
CA ALA A 76 0.07 -12.80 1.00
C ALA A 76 0.91 -12.30 2.20
N THR A 77 0.31 -12.18 3.39
CA THR A 77 1.02 -11.80 4.61
C THR A 77 1.98 -12.90 5.06
N LYS A 78 1.59 -14.17 4.96
CA LYS A 78 2.48 -15.31 5.24
C LYS A 78 3.72 -15.27 4.34
N ASN A 79 3.53 -15.13 3.03
CA ASN A 79 4.63 -15.06 2.06
C ASN A 79 5.55 -13.86 2.32
N LYS A 80 4.97 -12.69 2.65
CA LYS A 80 5.74 -11.52 3.08
C LYS A 80 6.60 -11.82 4.31
N TYR A 81 6.03 -12.44 5.35
CA TYR A 81 6.75 -12.76 6.57
C TYR A 81 7.81 -13.85 6.36
N LYS A 82 7.54 -14.89 5.57
CA LYS A 82 8.52 -15.91 5.17
C LYS A 82 9.71 -15.30 4.43
N GLY A 83 9.44 -14.46 3.43
CA GLY A 83 10.49 -13.76 2.68
C GLY A 83 11.31 -12.83 3.57
N TYR A 84 10.63 -12.07 4.45
CA TYR A 84 11.30 -11.19 5.39
C TYR A 84 12.23 -11.96 6.34
N ILE A 85 11.73 -13.01 7.02
CA ILE A 85 12.52 -13.70 8.04
C ILE A 85 13.70 -14.47 7.44
N ARG A 86 13.55 -14.98 6.21
CA ARG A 86 14.66 -15.56 5.43
C ARG A 86 15.76 -14.54 5.17
N ASN A 87 15.38 -13.37 4.65
CA ASN A 87 16.34 -12.31 4.36
C ASN A 87 17.00 -11.78 5.63
N PHE A 88 16.23 -11.61 6.71
CA PHE A 88 16.75 -11.20 8.01
C PHE A 88 17.77 -12.22 8.54
N TYR A 89 17.42 -13.51 8.54
CA TYR A 89 18.34 -14.55 9.00
C TYR A 89 19.61 -14.64 8.15
N LYS A 90 19.46 -14.63 6.82
CA LYS A 90 20.59 -14.65 5.88
C LYS A 90 21.51 -13.44 6.06
N LYS A 91 20.95 -12.25 6.24
CA LYS A 91 21.71 -11.02 6.46
C LYS A 91 22.61 -11.08 7.69
N TYR A 92 22.13 -11.65 8.79
CA TYR A 92 22.84 -11.61 10.08
C TYR A 92 23.57 -12.91 10.44
N THR A 93 23.37 -13.99 9.69
CA THR A 93 24.02 -15.28 9.96
C THR A 93 24.72 -15.89 8.73
N GLY A 94 24.45 -15.38 7.53
CA GLY A 94 24.87 -16.00 6.26
C GLY A 94 24.09 -17.26 5.88
N GLY A 95 23.32 -17.85 6.81
CA GLY A 95 22.60 -19.10 6.61
C GLY A 95 21.23 -18.94 5.94
N GLU A 96 20.66 -20.06 5.52
CA GLU A 96 19.33 -20.12 4.90
C GLU A 96 18.30 -20.77 5.83
N LEU A 97 17.05 -20.32 5.78
CA LEU A 97 15.93 -20.94 6.51
C LEU A 97 15.11 -21.82 5.57
N LYS A 98 15.09 -23.11 5.88
CA LYS A 98 14.27 -24.13 5.21
C LYS A 98 12.79 -23.99 5.57
N ASP A 99 11.90 -24.57 4.76
CA ASP A 99 10.44 -24.52 4.96
C ASP A 99 9.95 -25.27 6.21
N ASP A 100 10.71 -26.24 6.71
CA ASP A 100 10.41 -27.07 7.88
C ASP A 100 10.84 -26.44 9.22
N GLU A 101 11.49 -25.28 9.19
CA GLU A 101 11.91 -24.55 10.38
C GLU A 101 10.71 -24.05 11.21
N ASP A 102 10.78 -24.16 12.54
CA ASP A 102 9.66 -23.85 13.45
C ASP A 102 9.10 -22.43 13.27
N ILE A 103 9.93 -21.45 12.89
CA ILE A 103 9.48 -20.08 12.63
C ILE A 103 8.63 -19.99 11.36
N ILE A 104 8.95 -20.79 10.34
CA ILE A 104 8.17 -20.88 9.10
C ILE A 104 6.86 -21.60 9.39
N LEU A 105 6.90 -22.73 10.11
CA LEU A 105 5.70 -23.44 10.55
C LEU A 105 4.75 -22.54 11.35
N LYS A 106 5.29 -21.71 12.26
CA LYS A 106 4.51 -20.70 13.00
C LYS A 106 3.83 -19.71 12.06
N ILE A 107 4.53 -19.20 11.05
CA ILE A 107 3.96 -18.25 10.08
C ILE A 107 2.84 -18.91 9.28
N GLU A 108 2.97 -20.21 8.97
CA GLU A 108 1.95 -20.96 8.24
C GLU A 108 0.71 -21.32 9.06
N GLY A 109 0.78 -21.15 10.40
CA GLY A 109 -0.28 -21.58 11.32
C GLY A 109 -0.20 -23.07 11.68
N LYS A 110 0.94 -23.71 11.41
CA LYS A 110 1.20 -25.12 11.72
C LYS A 110 1.78 -25.26 13.13
N LYS A 111 1.75 -26.49 13.66
CA LYS A 111 2.35 -26.82 14.96
C LYS A 111 3.87 -26.52 14.94
N TYR A 112 4.36 -25.83 15.95
CA TYR A 112 5.76 -25.40 16.06
C TYR A 112 6.27 -25.49 17.50
N LYS A 113 7.60 -25.48 17.68
CA LYS A 113 8.28 -25.52 18.98
C LYS A 113 8.87 -24.14 19.33
N ALA A 114 8.18 -23.39 20.18
CA ALA A 114 8.60 -22.04 20.59
C ALA A 114 10.03 -21.95 21.14
N LEU A 115 10.49 -22.97 21.88
CA LEU A 115 11.86 -23.00 22.43
C LEU A 115 12.93 -23.04 21.35
N LYS A 116 12.70 -23.76 20.23
CA LYS A 116 13.65 -23.79 19.10
C LYS A 116 13.76 -22.42 18.44
N ILE A 117 12.62 -21.75 18.25
CA ILE A 117 12.57 -20.36 17.76
C ILE A 117 13.33 -19.43 18.70
N SER A 118 13.07 -19.51 20.01
CA SER A 118 13.73 -18.66 21.00
C SER A 118 15.24 -18.84 21.01
N LYS A 119 15.75 -20.08 20.99
CA LYS A 119 17.19 -20.35 20.95
C LYS A 119 17.85 -19.75 19.71
N LYS A 120 17.18 -19.84 18.56
CA LYS A 120 17.73 -19.40 17.26
C LYS A 120 17.67 -17.88 17.06
N PHE A 121 16.56 -17.23 17.42
CA PHE A 121 16.32 -15.83 17.06
C PHE A 121 16.46 -14.82 18.20
N LYS A 122 16.35 -15.22 19.47
CA LYS A 122 16.33 -14.24 20.58
C LYS A 122 17.64 -13.45 20.67
N ILE A 123 18.77 -14.13 20.63
CA ILE A 123 20.10 -13.48 20.67
C ILE A 123 20.31 -12.62 19.43
N LEU A 124 19.91 -13.13 18.25
CA LEU A 124 20.03 -12.43 16.98
C LEU A 124 19.27 -11.10 16.99
N ILE A 125 18.04 -11.10 17.48
CA ILE A 125 17.20 -9.90 17.56
C ILE A 125 17.75 -8.94 18.61
N ASN A 126 18.14 -9.43 19.79
CA ASN A 126 18.70 -8.57 20.83
C ASN A 126 19.98 -7.86 20.39
N LYS A 127 20.89 -8.56 19.69
CA LYS A 127 22.13 -7.95 19.16
C LYS A 127 21.87 -6.86 18.12
N ASN A 128 20.73 -6.92 17.43
CA ASN A 128 20.37 -6.00 16.35
C ASN A 128 19.20 -5.09 16.71
N ILE A 129 18.87 -4.96 18.00
CA ILE A 129 17.63 -4.30 18.42
C ILE A 129 17.59 -2.83 18.01
N GLU A 130 18.72 -2.12 18.07
CA GLU A 130 18.81 -0.71 17.67
C GLU A 130 18.61 -0.53 16.16
N ILE A 131 19.14 -1.44 15.33
CA ILE A 131 18.92 -1.44 13.88
C ILE A 131 17.44 -1.70 13.57
N ILE A 132 16.82 -2.64 14.30
CA ILE A 132 15.40 -2.99 14.13
C ILE A 132 14.53 -1.81 14.53
N LYS A 133 14.81 -1.20 15.69
CA LYS A 133 14.13 0.01 16.18
C LYS A 133 14.20 1.14 15.16
N GLY A 134 15.35 1.36 14.53
CA GLY A 134 15.56 2.41 13.52
C GLY A 134 14.85 2.20 12.17
N SER A 135 14.10 1.11 12.02
CA SER A 135 13.40 0.76 10.77
C SER A 135 11.96 0.41 11.06
N SER A 136 11.02 1.25 10.61
CA SER A 136 9.58 1.01 10.77
C SER A 136 9.13 -0.32 10.15
N THR A 137 9.79 -0.74 9.07
CA THR A 137 9.53 -2.03 8.40
C THR A 137 10.03 -3.20 9.25
N ASP A 138 11.26 -3.11 9.78
CA ASP A 138 11.83 -4.19 10.60
C ASP A 138 11.09 -4.31 11.92
N THR A 139 10.84 -3.19 12.60
CA THR A 139 10.03 -3.12 13.82
C THR A 139 8.66 -3.80 13.62
N SER A 140 7.93 -3.43 12.55
CA SER A 140 6.60 -4.01 12.27
C SER A 140 6.65 -5.51 11.97
N ASN A 141 7.58 -5.96 11.13
CA ASN A 141 7.68 -7.38 10.78
C ASN A 141 8.17 -8.22 11.96
N ILE A 142 9.23 -7.82 12.67
CA ILE A 142 9.75 -8.55 13.84
C ILE A 142 8.70 -8.61 14.95
N TYR A 143 8.04 -7.49 15.28
CA TYR A 143 6.95 -7.49 16.25
C TYR A 143 5.85 -8.47 15.83
N SER A 144 5.37 -8.42 14.58
CA SER A 144 4.26 -9.25 14.11
C SER A 144 4.61 -10.75 14.05
N ILE A 145 5.84 -11.08 13.64
CA ILE A 145 6.32 -12.46 13.52
C ILE A 145 6.53 -13.10 14.89
N PHE A 146 7.11 -12.37 15.86
CA PHE A 146 7.50 -12.95 17.14
C PHE A 146 6.51 -12.70 18.28
N LYS A 147 5.54 -11.78 18.11
CA LYS A 147 4.45 -11.59 19.08
C LYS A 147 3.72 -12.92 19.31
N GLY A 148 3.52 -13.23 20.60
CA GLY A 148 2.81 -14.43 21.04
C GLY A 148 3.69 -15.69 21.12
N ILE A 149 4.96 -15.62 20.70
CA ILE A 149 5.90 -16.74 20.87
C ILE A 149 6.53 -16.64 22.27
N ARG A 150 6.44 -17.73 23.05
CA ARG A 150 7.10 -17.83 24.38
C ARG A 150 8.59 -17.49 24.24
N GLY A 151 9.07 -16.56 25.08
CA GLY A 151 10.46 -16.08 25.08
C GLY A 151 10.70 -14.74 24.36
N PHE A 152 9.70 -14.21 23.64
CA PHE A 152 9.79 -12.94 22.90
C PHE A 152 8.97 -11.79 23.51
N THR A 153 8.31 -12.00 24.65
CA THR A 153 7.47 -10.98 25.30
C THR A 153 8.24 -9.69 25.59
N ASP A 154 9.48 -9.77 26.05
CA ASP A 154 10.29 -8.57 26.33
C ASP A 154 10.65 -7.80 25.07
N ILE A 155 11.04 -8.49 23.99
CA ILE A 155 11.29 -7.89 22.68
C ILE A 155 10.02 -7.21 22.18
N ALA A 156 8.86 -7.87 22.29
CA ALA A 156 7.59 -7.27 21.88
C ALA A 156 7.24 -6.01 22.69
N LYS A 157 7.54 -5.98 24.00
CA LYS A 157 7.35 -4.80 24.85
C LYS A 157 8.30 -3.65 24.48
N ILE A 158 9.50 -3.96 23.96
CA ILE A 158 10.46 -2.96 23.46
C ILE A 158 9.98 -2.38 22.13
N LEU A 159 9.54 -3.23 21.20
CA LEU A 159 9.20 -2.80 19.84
C LEU A 159 7.81 -2.14 19.72
N TYR A 160 6.87 -2.45 20.62
CA TYR A 160 5.50 -1.94 20.51
C TYR A 160 5.39 -0.40 20.57
N PRO A 161 6.10 0.32 21.45
CA PRO A 161 6.15 1.79 21.42
C PRO A 161 6.58 2.35 20.07
N TYR A 162 7.65 1.82 19.48
CA TYR A 162 8.12 2.24 18.16
C TYR A 162 7.08 1.96 17.07
N LEU A 163 6.38 0.83 17.14
CA LEU A 163 5.27 0.53 16.21
C LEU A 163 4.17 1.60 16.26
N LYS A 164 3.84 2.11 17.46
CA LYS A 164 2.84 3.17 17.63
C LYS A 164 3.35 4.52 17.13
N ASP A 165 4.54 4.91 17.58
CA ASP A 165 5.15 6.19 17.20
C ASP A 165 5.35 6.28 15.68
N TYR A 166 5.75 5.20 15.01
CA TYR A 166 5.80 5.17 13.55
C TYR A 166 4.42 5.28 12.88
N ALA A 167 3.37 4.75 13.49
CA ALA A 167 2.01 4.94 12.95
C ALA A 167 1.53 6.38 13.13
N GLU A 168 1.81 6.99 14.28
CA GLU A 168 1.49 8.39 14.58
C GLU A 168 2.23 9.35 13.64
N GLN A 169 3.56 9.20 13.52
CA GLN A 169 4.36 9.98 12.57
C GLN A 169 3.90 9.80 11.12
N TYR A 170 3.48 8.59 10.73
CA TYR A 170 2.94 8.36 9.39
C TYR A 170 1.66 9.17 9.17
N ASP A 171 0.74 9.15 10.14
CA ASP A 171 -0.52 9.89 10.04
C ASP A 171 -0.29 11.41 10.06
N GLU A 172 0.60 11.91 10.92
CA GLU A 172 1.01 13.32 10.99
C GLU A 172 1.63 13.78 9.66
N LYS A 173 2.72 13.15 9.21
CA LYS A 173 3.47 13.57 8.02
C LYS A 173 2.67 13.37 6.73
N ARG A 174 1.72 12.43 6.71
CA ARG A 174 0.78 12.27 5.58
C ARG A 174 -0.23 13.41 5.50
N SER A 175 -0.64 13.96 6.64
CA SER A 175 -1.59 15.09 6.69
C SER A 175 -0.96 16.42 6.24
N GLU A 176 0.37 16.47 6.11
CA GLU A 176 1.12 17.63 5.63
C GLU A 176 1.34 17.66 4.11
N ILE A 177 0.74 16.74 3.35
CA ILE A 177 0.85 16.81 1.88
C ILE A 177 0.12 18.07 1.39
N ILE A 178 0.89 19.06 0.97
CA ILE A 178 0.39 20.30 0.38
C ILE A 178 0.24 20.08 -1.13
N ALA A 179 -0.94 20.38 -1.65
CA ALA A 179 -1.22 20.40 -3.09
C ALA A 179 -1.33 21.85 -3.60
N GLU A 180 -0.90 22.09 -4.83
CA GLU A 180 -1.18 23.34 -5.53
C GLU A 180 -2.68 23.39 -5.86
N LYS A 181 -3.30 24.57 -5.79
CA LYS A 181 -4.76 24.73 -6.01
C LYS A 181 -5.20 24.20 -7.38
N GLU A 182 -4.43 24.47 -8.43
CA GLU A 182 -4.68 24.00 -9.81
C GLU A 182 -4.72 22.46 -9.90
N ASP A 183 -3.93 21.75 -9.08
CA ASP A 183 -3.92 20.28 -9.05
C ASP A 183 -5.15 19.69 -8.32
N LEU A 184 -5.98 20.54 -7.71
CA LEU A 184 -7.23 20.14 -7.07
C LEU A 184 -8.46 20.40 -7.95
N GLU A 185 -8.32 21.01 -9.13
CA GLU A 185 -9.43 21.42 -10.02
C GLU A 185 -9.97 20.28 -10.89
N ILE A 186 -10.01 19.05 -10.36
CA ILE A 186 -10.73 17.96 -11.01
C ILE A 186 -12.23 18.16 -10.81
N SER A 187 -12.99 18.22 -11.90
CA SER A 187 -14.45 18.19 -11.81
C SER A 187 -14.97 16.81 -11.45
N PHE A 188 -15.85 16.75 -10.45
CA PHE A 188 -16.64 15.57 -10.11
C PHE A 188 -18.11 15.72 -10.51
N GLU A 189 -18.42 16.76 -11.31
CA GLU A 189 -19.75 16.94 -11.86
C GLU A 189 -20.01 15.88 -12.93
N LYS A 190 -21.22 15.32 -12.88
CA LYS A 190 -21.62 14.19 -13.71
C LYS A 190 -21.41 14.45 -15.21
N LYS A 191 -21.80 15.64 -15.69
CA LYS A 191 -21.67 16.02 -17.11
C LYS A 191 -20.22 15.98 -17.57
N ASP A 192 -19.32 16.57 -16.79
CA ASP A 192 -17.89 16.66 -17.11
C ASP A 192 -17.24 15.26 -17.11
N ILE A 193 -17.62 14.41 -16.16
CA ILE A 193 -17.16 13.02 -16.11
C ILE A 193 -17.55 12.27 -17.40
N ILE A 194 -18.79 12.42 -17.86
CA ILE A 194 -19.26 11.77 -19.09
C ILE A 194 -18.56 12.31 -20.32
N GLU A 195 -18.29 13.60 -20.40
CA GLU A 195 -17.51 14.18 -21.48
C GLU A 195 -16.08 13.63 -21.50
N ASN A 196 -15.45 13.51 -20.33
CA ASN A 196 -14.11 12.94 -20.21
C ASN A 196 -14.06 11.45 -20.57
N ILE A 197 -15.11 10.68 -20.26
CA ILE A 197 -15.23 9.27 -20.70
C ILE A 197 -15.18 9.15 -22.23
N LYS A 198 -15.76 10.10 -22.96
CA LYS A 198 -15.72 10.10 -24.44
C LYS A 198 -14.31 10.27 -25.00
N LYS A 199 -13.40 10.91 -24.25
CA LYS A 199 -11.99 11.13 -24.61
C LYS A 199 -11.11 9.88 -24.39
N ILE A 200 -11.60 8.90 -23.63
CA ILE A 200 -10.87 7.69 -23.26
C ILE A 200 -11.05 6.60 -24.33
N GLU A 201 -9.94 5.98 -24.72
CA GLU A 201 -9.93 4.83 -25.63
C GLU A 201 -9.97 3.53 -24.82
N GLY A 202 -10.66 2.52 -25.36
CA GLY A 202 -10.79 1.21 -24.73
C GLY A 202 -11.87 1.13 -23.66
N GLU A 203 -12.71 0.10 -23.75
CA GLU A 203 -13.83 -0.09 -22.83
C GLU A 203 -13.40 -0.30 -21.37
N GLU A 204 -12.35 -1.10 -21.14
CA GLU A 204 -11.84 -1.35 -19.78
C GLU A 204 -11.40 -0.06 -19.09
N ASP A 205 -10.78 0.86 -19.84
CA ASP A 205 -10.29 2.13 -19.30
C ASP A 205 -11.43 3.11 -19.03
N LYS A 206 -12.47 3.12 -19.88
CA LYS A 206 -13.73 3.83 -19.61
C LYS A 206 -14.38 3.33 -18.31
N ILE A 207 -14.47 2.01 -18.11
CA ILE A 207 -15.01 1.41 -16.88
C ILE A 207 -14.14 1.79 -15.67
N ILE A 208 -12.81 1.71 -15.77
CA ILE A 208 -11.90 2.09 -14.67
C ILE A 208 -12.12 3.55 -14.27
N TYR A 209 -12.18 4.46 -15.24
CA TYR A 209 -12.41 5.89 -14.97
C TYR A 209 -13.81 6.15 -14.40
N GLY A 210 -14.85 5.59 -15.01
CA GLY A 210 -16.23 5.71 -14.53
C GLY A 210 -16.39 5.18 -13.11
N TYR A 211 -15.75 4.06 -12.78
CA TYR A 211 -15.79 3.50 -11.43
C TYR A 211 -15.12 4.42 -10.39
N LEU A 212 -14.03 5.09 -10.76
CA LEU A 212 -13.37 6.05 -9.87
C LEU A 212 -14.17 7.33 -9.70
N MET A 213 -14.72 7.87 -10.79
CA MET A 213 -15.32 9.21 -10.81
C MET A 213 -16.82 9.19 -10.42
N LEU A 214 -17.60 8.27 -10.99
CA LEU A 214 -19.05 8.14 -10.75
C LEU A 214 -19.34 7.35 -9.46
N MET A 215 -18.69 6.19 -9.29
CA MET A 215 -18.95 5.31 -8.14
C MET A 215 -18.12 5.65 -6.89
N ASN A 216 -17.08 6.49 -7.02
CA ASN A 216 -16.10 6.78 -5.95
C ASN A 216 -15.46 5.51 -5.36
N GLY A 217 -15.35 4.47 -6.18
CA GLY A 217 -14.97 3.14 -5.72
C GLY A 217 -13.46 3.00 -5.52
N ARG A 218 -13.05 2.00 -4.73
CA ARG A 218 -11.62 1.69 -4.57
C ARG A 218 -11.14 0.75 -5.67
N VAL A 219 -9.95 1.03 -6.20
CA VAL A 219 -9.29 0.16 -7.19
C VAL A 219 -9.19 -1.29 -6.71
N HIS A 220 -8.92 -1.51 -5.42
CA HIS A 220 -8.90 -2.86 -4.87
C HIS A 220 -10.22 -3.59 -5.09
N ASP A 221 -11.34 -2.92 -4.85
CA ASP A 221 -12.67 -3.50 -4.92
C ASP A 221 -13.07 -3.78 -6.38
N LEU A 222 -12.70 -2.88 -7.30
CA LEU A 222 -12.90 -3.05 -8.74
C LEU A 222 -12.27 -4.35 -9.28
N ARG A 223 -11.05 -4.67 -8.82
CA ARG A 223 -10.31 -5.88 -9.27
C ARG A 223 -11.06 -7.17 -9.01
N TYR A 224 -11.82 -7.20 -7.91
CA TYR A 224 -12.58 -8.37 -7.47
C TYR A 224 -14.07 -8.27 -7.82
N THR A 225 -14.47 -7.27 -8.62
CA THR A 225 -15.87 -7.09 -9.02
C THR A 225 -16.25 -8.02 -10.16
N LYS A 226 -17.33 -8.78 -9.99
CA LYS A 226 -17.94 -9.63 -10.99
C LYS A 226 -19.38 -9.18 -11.31
N ILE A 227 -19.83 -9.43 -12.53
CA ILE A 227 -21.24 -9.35 -12.93
C ILE A 227 -21.85 -10.73 -12.68
N ALA A 228 -22.95 -10.78 -11.93
CA ALA A 228 -23.69 -12.00 -11.60
C ALA A 228 -25.05 -12.01 -12.29
N ASN A 229 -25.57 -13.22 -12.53
CA ASN A 229 -26.93 -13.44 -13.04
C ASN A 229 -27.86 -13.95 -11.94
N ASP A 230 -27.32 -14.50 -10.85
CA ASP A 230 -28.09 -14.97 -9.70
C ASP A 230 -27.64 -14.24 -8.42
N LYS A 231 -28.62 -13.87 -7.60
CA LYS A 231 -28.42 -13.32 -6.27
C LYS A 231 -27.58 -14.24 -5.38
N GLU A 232 -27.67 -15.56 -5.53
CA GLU A 232 -26.89 -16.52 -4.75
C GLU A 232 -25.38 -16.35 -4.98
N GLU A 233 -24.95 -15.98 -6.20
CA GLU A 233 -23.53 -15.71 -6.49
C GLU A 233 -22.98 -14.55 -5.64
N THR A 234 -23.84 -13.59 -5.28
CA THR A 234 -23.47 -12.43 -4.47
C THR A 234 -23.14 -12.77 -3.02
N LYS A 235 -23.27 -14.03 -2.60
CA LYS A 235 -22.95 -14.46 -1.23
C LYS A 235 -21.47 -14.80 -1.03
N ASP A 236 -20.70 -15.03 -2.10
CA ASP A 236 -19.25 -15.28 -2.01
C ASP A 236 -18.51 -14.05 -1.47
N GLU A 237 -17.77 -14.24 -0.37
CA GLU A 237 -17.02 -13.18 0.31
C GLU A 237 -15.66 -12.90 -0.35
N GLY A 238 -15.22 -13.77 -1.27
CA GLY A 238 -13.98 -13.58 -2.04
C GLY A 238 -14.06 -12.45 -3.06
N HIS A 239 -15.28 -12.06 -3.47
CA HIS A 239 -15.52 -11.13 -4.57
C HIS A 239 -16.54 -10.05 -4.21
N ASN A 240 -16.60 -9.02 -5.05
CA ASN A 240 -17.69 -8.05 -5.07
C ASN A 240 -18.57 -8.32 -6.29
N TYR A 241 -19.83 -7.92 -6.26
CA TYR A 241 -20.79 -8.30 -7.29
C TYR A 241 -21.62 -7.13 -7.78
N ILE A 242 -21.90 -7.12 -9.08
CA ILE A 242 -22.94 -6.32 -9.71
C ILE A 242 -24.09 -7.26 -10.04
N TYR A 243 -25.26 -6.98 -9.51
CA TYR A 243 -26.48 -7.73 -9.75
C TYR A 243 -27.69 -6.80 -9.64
N GLU A 244 -28.59 -6.84 -10.64
CA GLU A 244 -29.83 -6.03 -10.68
C GLU A 244 -29.63 -4.54 -10.33
N GLY A 245 -28.64 -3.88 -10.94
CA GLY A 245 -28.37 -2.45 -10.72
C GLY A 245 -27.75 -2.13 -9.36
N LYS A 246 -27.38 -3.14 -8.56
CA LYS A 246 -26.76 -2.98 -7.25
C LYS A 246 -25.32 -3.49 -7.23
N TYR A 247 -24.49 -2.80 -6.46
CA TYR A 247 -23.10 -3.16 -6.20
C TYR A 247 -22.94 -3.70 -4.78
N TYR A 248 -22.69 -4.99 -4.66
CA TYR A 248 -22.47 -5.75 -3.45
C TYR A 248 -20.98 -5.79 -3.13
N ILE A 249 -20.57 -5.06 -2.10
CA ILE A 249 -19.19 -5.03 -1.61
C ILE A 249 -19.08 -5.99 -0.43
N ASN A 250 -18.67 -7.22 -0.71
CA ASN A 250 -18.49 -8.26 0.32
C ASN A 250 -17.04 -8.33 0.82
N ASN A 251 -16.09 -8.09 -0.07
CA ASN A 251 -14.66 -8.20 0.22
C ASN A 251 -14.16 -6.91 0.92
N THR A 252 -14.55 -6.73 2.18
CA THR A 252 -14.14 -5.58 3.01
C THR A 252 -13.23 -6.00 4.17
N LYS A 253 -12.27 -5.13 4.52
CA LYS A 253 -11.32 -5.36 5.63
C LYS A 253 -12.00 -5.64 6.98
N ASN A 254 -13.22 -5.11 7.19
CA ASN A 254 -13.94 -5.22 8.45
C ASN A 254 -15.08 -6.26 8.41
N LYS A 255 -15.17 -7.05 7.34
CA LYS A 255 -16.24 -8.04 7.09
C LYS A 255 -17.67 -7.46 7.12
N LYS A 256 -17.80 -6.13 7.05
CA LYS A 256 -19.10 -5.46 6.93
C LYS A 256 -19.45 -5.42 5.45
N LYS A 257 -20.46 -6.19 5.06
CA LYS A 257 -21.01 -6.19 3.69
C LYS A 257 -21.74 -4.87 3.46
N LYS A 258 -21.64 -4.33 2.24
CA LYS A 258 -22.35 -3.12 1.84
C LYS A 258 -23.02 -3.35 0.50
N VAL A 259 -24.17 -2.72 0.30
CA VAL A 259 -24.85 -2.70 -1.00
C VAL A 259 -25.05 -1.23 -1.36
N LEU A 260 -24.66 -0.87 -2.59
CA LEU A 260 -24.77 0.48 -3.12
C LEU A 260 -25.56 0.42 -4.43
N ASP A 261 -26.34 1.46 -4.72
CA ASP A 261 -26.96 1.61 -6.03
C ASP A 261 -25.90 2.01 -7.07
N ILE A 262 -26.04 1.46 -8.28
CA ILE A 262 -25.20 1.80 -9.42
C ILE A 262 -25.86 2.95 -10.19
N SER A 263 -25.09 3.99 -10.50
CA SER A 263 -25.58 5.06 -11.37
C SER A 263 -25.82 4.52 -12.78
N GLU A 264 -26.92 4.93 -13.42
CA GLU A 264 -27.29 4.53 -14.79
C GLU A 264 -26.13 4.75 -15.78
N GLU A 265 -25.39 5.84 -15.62
CA GLU A 265 -24.26 6.15 -16.49
C GLU A 265 -23.10 5.18 -16.34
N PHE A 266 -22.90 4.66 -15.13
CA PHE A 266 -21.87 3.64 -14.90
C PHE A 266 -22.36 2.29 -15.45
N ALA A 267 -23.67 2.00 -15.31
CA ALA A 267 -24.29 0.82 -15.89
C ALA A 267 -24.12 0.74 -17.42
N GLU A 268 -24.25 1.87 -18.11
CA GLU A 268 -24.07 1.94 -19.55
C GLU A 268 -22.63 1.58 -19.98
N LEU A 269 -21.61 1.82 -19.15
CA LEU A 269 -20.21 1.52 -19.50
C LEU A 269 -19.88 0.02 -19.58
N TYR A 270 -20.67 -0.82 -18.92
CA TYR A 270 -20.48 -2.27 -18.93
C TYR A 270 -21.68 -3.01 -19.53
N LYS A 271 -22.62 -2.29 -20.14
CA LYS A 271 -23.76 -2.88 -20.83
C LYS A 271 -23.29 -3.82 -21.93
N GLY A 272 -23.94 -4.97 -22.03
CA GLY A 272 -23.55 -6.03 -22.97
C GLY A 272 -22.36 -6.90 -22.52
N ARG A 273 -21.73 -6.61 -21.37
CA ARG A 273 -20.76 -7.55 -20.78
C ARG A 273 -21.48 -8.74 -20.16
N GLY A 274 -20.98 -9.94 -20.46
CA GLY A 274 -21.47 -11.18 -19.86
C GLY A 274 -21.05 -11.38 -18.40
N VAL A 275 -21.52 -12.47 -17.81
CA VAL A 275 -21.18 -12.91 -16.45
C VAL A 275 -19.67 -13.11 -16.31
N GLY A 276 -19.14 -12.72 -15.15
CA GLY A 276 -17.71 -12.86 -14.84
C GLY A 276 -17.09 -11.54 -14.37
N TYR A 277 -15.76 -11.43 -14.41
CA TYR A 277 -15.09 -10.21 -13.96
C TYR A 277 -15.55 -8.99 -14.75
N LEU A 278 -15.87 -7.89 -14.06
CA LEU A 278 -16.31 -6.65 -14.68
C LEU A 278 -15.32 -6.13 -15.73
N LEU A 279 -14.01 -6.32 -15.48
CA LEU A 279 -12.94 -5.97 -16.40
C LEU A 279 -12.49 -7.14 -17.29
N GLY A 280 -13.33 -8.15 -17.49
CA GLY A 280 -13.08 -9.37 -18.27
C GLY A 280 -12.10 -10.36 -17.64
N ARG A 281 -11.22 -9.90 -16.75
CA ARG A 281 -10.23 -10.72 -16.04
C ARG A 281 -9.88 -10.13 -14.67
N LEU A 282 -9.32 -10.97 -13.79
CA LEU A 282 -8.68 -10.51 -12.56
C LEU A 282 -7.39 -9.74 -12.89
N MET A 283 -7.46 -8.41 -12.90
CA MET A 283 -6.29 -7.57 -13.13
C MET A 283 -5.46 -7.37 -11.86
N ALA A 284 -4.14 -7.27 -12.01
CA ALA A 284 -3.23 -6.92 -10.92
C ALA A 284 -3.37 -5.44 -10.53
N SER A 285 -3.15 -5.10 -9.25
CA SER A 285 -3.23 -3.71 -8.76
C SER A 285 -2.28 -2.78 -9.51
N SER A 286 -1.08 -3.26 -9.83
CA SER A 286 -0.08 -2.49 -10.57
C SER A 286 -0.51 -2.20 -12.00
N THR A 287 -1.23 -3.12 -12.64
CA THR A 287 -1.77 -2.92 -14.00
C THR A 287 -2.85 -1.86 -14.01
N ILE A 288 -3.82 -1.92 -13.08
CA ILE A 288 -4.86 -0.90 -12.99
C ILE A 288 -4.26 0.45 -12.61
N ALA A 289 -3.29 0.49 -11.68
CA ALA A 289 -2.62 1.73 -11.31
C ALA A 289 -1.98 2.44 -12.52
N LYS A 290 -1.25 1.70 -13.38
CA LYS A 290 -0.67 2.25 -14.60
C LYS A 290 -1.72 2.75 -15.59
N ARG A 291 -2.82 2.02 -15.74
CA ARG A 291 -3.94 2.45 -16.61
C ARG A 291 -4.53 3.76 -16.11
N ILE A 292 -4.74 3.90 -14.81
CA ILE A 292 -5.21 5.16 -14.20
C ILE A 292 -4.23 6.30 -14.47
N GLU A 293 -2.92 6.07 -14.32
CA GLU A 293 -1.90 7.08 -14.63
C GLU A 293 -2.01 7.55 -16.09
N ASN A 294 -2.14 6.61 -17.04
CA ASN A 294 -2.29 6.94 -18.46
C ASN A 294 -3.61 7.67 -18.77
N ILE A 295 -4.73 7.19 -18.20
CA ILE A 295 -6.04 7.81 -18.38
C ILE A 295 -6.02 9.25 -17.89
N THR A 296 -5.49 9.47 -16.69
CA THR A 296 -5.48 10.81 -16.06
C THR A 296 -4.54 11.76 -16.77
N GLU A 297 -3.39 11.28 -17.25
CA GLU A 297 -2.50 12.08 -18.10
C GLU A 297 -3.20 12.51 -19.40
N LYS A 298 -3.96 11.61 -20.05
CA LYS A 298 -4.71 11.94 -21.27
C LYS A 298 -5.84 12.94 -21.01
N VAL A 299 -6.57 12.78 -19.91
CA VAL A 299 -7.75 13.60 -19.60
C VAL A 299 -7.38 14.97 -19.03
N TYR A 300 -6.38 15.03 -18.15
CA TYR A 300 -6.05 16.22 -17.36
C TYR A 300 -4.65 16.79 -17.65
N GLY A 301 -3.86 16.18 -18.55
CA GLY A 301 -2.49 16.59 -18.83
C GLY A 301 -1.47 16.29 -17.71
N LYS A 302 -1.94 15.75 -16.57
CA LYS A 302 -1.13 15.39 -15.40
C LYS A 302 -1.49 14.01 -14.88
N ILE A 303 -0.54 13.33 -14.26
CA ILE A 303 -0.73 12.00 -13.69
C ILE A 303 -1.36 12.14 -12.30
N TYR A 304 -2.55 11.56 -12.13
CA TYR A 304 -3.24 11.39 -10.86
C TYR A 304 -3.35 9.91 -10.50
N THR A 305 -3.03 9.57 -9.25
CA THR A 305 -3.30 8.22 -8.72
C THR A 305 -4.74 8.10 -8.24
N SER A 306 -5.24 6.87 -8.11
CA SER A 306 -6.55 6.63 -7.48
C SER A 306 -6.66 7.20 -6.06
N SER A 307 -5.55 7.29 -5.31
CA SER A 307 -5.55 7.94 -4.02
C SER A 307 -5.68 9.46 -4.16
N ASN A 308 -5.00 10.07 -5.15
CA ASN A 308 -5.12 11.51 -5.39
C ASN A 308 -6.56 11.89 -5.68
N ILE A 309 -7.21 11.21 -6.62
CA ILE A 309 -8.62 11.48 -6.99
C ILE A 309 -9.54 11.43 -5.77
N ARG A 310 -9.39 10.40 -4.93
CA ARG A 310 -10.20 10.25 -3.70
C ARG A 310 -9.93 11.34 -2.66
N HIS A 311 -8.67 11.77 -2.52
CA HIS A 311 -8.27 12.85 -1.62
C HIS A 311 -8.77 14.21 -2.13
N ILE A 312 -8.65 14.50 -3.43
CA ILE A 312 -9.16 15.73 -4.06
C ILE A 312 -10.68 15.83 -3.84
N LYS A 313 -11.43 14.75 -4.12
CA LYS A 313 -12.87 14.72 -3.86
C LYS A 313 -13.19 15.02 -2.39
N ALA A 314 -12.49 14.37 -1.45
CA ALA A 314 -12.67 14.61 -0.02
C ALA A 314 -12.36 16.07 0.36
N THR A 315 -11.32 16.67 -0.23
CA THR A 315 -10.91 18.07 -0.03
C THR A 315 -12.02 19.02 -0.48
N GLN A 316 -12.47 18.92 -1.72
CA GLN A 316 -13.51 19.80 -2.28
C GLN A 316 -14.83 19.72 -1.50
N ILE A 317 -15.23 18.53 -1.02
CA ILE A 317 -16.46 18.35 -0.22
C ILE A 317 -16.37 19.06 1.12
N ASN A 318 -15.21 18.96 1.77
CA ASN A 318 -14.97 19.57 3.07
C ASN A 318 -14.91 21.10 2.96
N GLU A 319 -14.31 21.63 1.88
CA GLU A 319 -14.29 23.07 1.59
C GLU A 319 -15.68 23.64 1.29
N ARG A 320 -16.54 22.89 0.57
CA ARG A 320 -17.92 23.30 0.25
C ARG A 320 -18.85 23.36 1.46
N GLY A 321 -18.42 22.93 2.65
CA GLY A 321 -19.24 22.98 3.86
C GLY A 321 -20.42 22.01 3.85
N THR A 322 -20.32 20.89 3.11
CA THR A 322 -21.39 19.88 3.01
C THR A 322 -21.86 19.41 4.39
N ASP A 323 -23.17 19.20 4.56
CA ASP A 323 -23.77 18.70 5.80
C ASP A 323 -23.27 17.29 6.17
N TYR A 324 -23.51 16.88 7.42
CA TYR A 324 -23.02 15.58 7.91
C TYR A 324 -23.57 14.40 7.08
N LYS A 325 -24.80 14.51 6.56
CA LYS A 325 -25.44 13.48 5.75
C LYS A 325 -24.71 13.27 4.42
N GLY A 326 -24.40 14.35 3.69
CA GLY A 326 -23.62 14.27 2.46
C GLY A 326 -22.19 13.77 2.69
N ARG A 327 -21.55 14.17 3.80
CA ARG A 327 -20.23 13.62 4.20
C ARG A 327 -20.31 12.12 4.45
N LYS A 328 -21.33 11.65 5.17
CA LYS A 328 -21.53 10.23 5.50
C LYS A 328 -21.73 9.37 4.25
N GLU A 329 -22.56 9.78 3.31
CA GLU A 329 -22.78 9.04 2.06
C GLU A 329 -21.47 8.86 1.27
N ILE A 330 -20.67 9.92 1.17
CA ILE A 330 -19.43 9.88 0.41
C ILE A 330 -18.35 9.07 1.16
N ALA A 331 -18.30 9.19 2.50
CA ALA A 331 -17.46 8.34 3.34
C ALA A 331 -17.81 6.87 3.12
N GLU A 332 -19.10 6.54 3.10
CA GLU A 332 -19.58 5.18 2.94
C GLU A 332 -19.23 4.57 1.59
N ARG A 333 -19.40 5.32 0.48
CA ARG A 333 -18.99 4.92 -0.88
C ARG A 333 -17.48 4.78 -1.00
N ALA A 334 -16.73 5.70 -0.39
CA ALA A 334 -15.28 5.61 -0.27
C ALA A 334 -14.84 4.52 0.73
N GLY A 335 -15.76 3.89 1.46
CA GLY A 335 -15.55 2.88 2.50
C GLY A 335 -14.80 3.35 3.75
N HIS A 336 -14.82 4.64 4.07
CA HIS A 336 -14.22 5.25 5.25
C HIS A 336 -15.28 5.58 6.32
N SER A 337 -14.84 5.90 7.54
CA SER A 337 -15.66 6.71 8.47
C SER A 337 -15.60 8.18 8.08
N VAL A 338 -16.51 9.01 8.59
CA VAL A 338 -16.50 10.45 8.35
C VAL A 338 -15.21 11.08 8.88
N GLU A 339 -14.75 10.68 10.07
CA GLU A 339 -13.49 11.19 10.64
C GLU A 339 -12.28 10.81 9.79
N GLN A 340 -12.28 9.58 9.25
CA GLN A 340 -11.25 9.17 8.30
C GLN A 340 -11.31 10.01 7.02
N GLN A 341 -12.50 10.30 6.48
CA GLN A 341 -12.60 11.13 5.29
C GLN A 341 -12.10 12.55 5.51
N ILE A 342 -12.37 13.15 6.67
CA ILE A 342 -11.86 14.50 7.03
C ILE A 342 -10.32 14.50 7.04
N LYS A 343 -9.70 13.46 7.62
CA LYS A 343 -8.23 13.29 7.61
C LYS A 343 -7.62 13.00 6.23
N TYR A 344 -8.43 12.73 5.21
CA TYR A 344 -8.00 12.42 3.84
C TYR A 344 -8.00 13.65 2.92
N SER A 345 -8.23 14.86 3.44
CA SER A 345 -8.14 16.10 2.67
C SER A 345 -6.70 16.61 2.56
N TYR A 346 -6.38 17.23 1.42
CA TYR A 346 -5.12 17.94 1.22
C TYR A 346 -5.13 19.28 1.93
N LYS A 347 -3.94 19.75 2.33
CA LYS A 347 -3.72 21.17 2.63
C LYS A 347 -3.49 21.90 1.30
N VAL A 348 -4.13 23.05 1.10
CA VAL A 348 -3.99 23.84 -0.13
C VAL A 348 -2.91 24.90 0.07
N LYS A 349 -1.96 24.98 -0.86
CA LYS A 349 -0.92 26.02 -0.81
C LYS A 349 -1.55 27.40 -0.97
N GLY A 350 -1.29 28.29 -0.02
CA GLY A 350 -1.84 29.66 0.00
C GLY A 350 -3.08 29.84 0.88
N ASP A 351 -3.66 28.76 1.41
CA ASP A 351 -4.64 28.86 2.50
C ASP A 351 -3.90 29.04 3.83
N ASN A 352 -3.47 30.27 4.11
CA ASN A 352 -3.30 30.73 5.48
C ASN A 352 -4.70 30.97 6.06
N LYS A 353 -5.45 29.90 6.32
CA LYS A 353 -6.54 29.97 7.29
C LYS A 353 -5.98 29.45 8.59
N GLY A 354 -5.90 30.38 9.54
CA GLY A 354 -5.22 30.24 10.82
C GLY A 354 -5.60 28.97 11.57
N GLU A 355 -4.65 28.59 12.40
CA GLU A 355 -4.81 27.72 13.56
C GLU A 355 -6.20 27.90 14.19
N ILE A 356 -6.91 26.78 14.38
CA ILE A 356 -7.92 26.64 15.43
C ILE A 356 -7.41 25.58 16.39
#